data_AF-A0A926A1K7-F1
#
_entry.id   AF-A0A926A1K7-F1
#
_cell.length_a   1.000
_cell.length_b   1.000
_cell.length_c   1.000
_cell.angle_alpha   90.00
_cell.angle_beta   90.00
_cell.angle_gamma   90.00
#
_symmetry.space_group_name_H-M   'P 1'
#
loop_
_entity.id
_entity.type
_entity.pdbx_description
1 polymer ?
#
loop_
_entity_poly.entity_id
_entity_poly.type
_entity_poly.pdbx_seq_one_letter_code
_entity_poly.pdbx_strand_id
1 'polypeptide(L)'
;FDINFYDEDLLRIARSGGLLGLQLDERRVGSPAALRKAKGHLQRRKILFHWAGLVWNQVRHVAELLDREGLFAWGSLALGTDFDGIVDPINGYWTHEELPALSDFLLMHAHNYLTGPGGPALTLPANRTVGEEEIVSRIMADNALEFLLKHLPAGADPA
;
A
#
# COMPACT_ATOMS: atom_id res chain seq x y z
N PHE A 1 7.23 22.11 2.53
CA PHE A 1 6.30 21.34 3.36
C PHE A 1 6.48 19.88 2.98
N ASP A 2 7.20 19.12 3.80
CA ASP A 2 7.27 17.66 3.64
C ASP A 2 5.95 17.09 4.17
N ILE A 3 5.14 16.52 3.28
CA ILE A 3 3.84 15.89 3.58
C ILE A 3 4.02 14.36 3.48
N ASN A 4 5.07 13.84 4.12
CA ASN A 4 5.25 12.39 4.31
C ASN A 4 4.99 12.06 5.78
N PHE A 5 4.29 10.97 6.05
CA PHE A 5 3.99 10.53 7.41
C PHE A 5 5.25 10.05 8.12
N TYR A 6 5.40 10.45 9.38
CA TYR A 6 6.45 9.94 10.26
C TYR A 6 6.06 8.58 10.83
N ASP A 7 7.04 7.76 11.21
CA ASP A 7 6.82 6.44 11.81
C ASP A 7 5.89 6.53 13.03
N GLU A 8 6.00 7.59 13.84
CA GLU A 8 5.13 7.80 15.00
C GLU A 8 3.66 8.00 14.61
N ASP A 9 3.39 8.64 13.47
CA ASP A 9 2.02 8.85 12.98
C ASP A 9 1.43 7.54 12.46
N LEU A 10 2.23 6.74 11.74
CA LEU A 10 1.86 5.39 11.31
C LEU A 10 1.49 4.52 12.52
N LEU A 11 2.29 4.58 13.59
CA LEU A 11 2.02 3.83 14.82
C LEU A 11 0.77 4.31 15.54
N ARG A 12 0.51 5.62 15.58
CA ARG A 12 -0.74 6.16 16.16
C ARG A 12 -1.97 5.69 15.40
N ILE A 13 -1.92 5.70 14.06
CA ILE A 13 -3.01 5.22 13.21
C ILE A 13 -3.26 3.73 13.46
N ALA A 14 -2.21 2.91 13.45
CA ALA A 14 -2.36 1.47 13.69
C ALA A 14 -2.91 1.16 15.09
N ARG A 15 -2.39 1.83 16.14
CA ARG A 15 -2.82 1.62 17.53
C ARG A 15 -4.25 2.07 17.79
N SER A 16 -4.75 3.07 17.06
CA SER A 16 -6.16 3.49 17.16
C SER A 16 -7.13 2.59 16.39
N GLY A 17 -6.61 1.62 15.62
CA GLY A 17 -7.41 0.86 14.67
C GLY A 17 -7.91 1.73 13.51
N GLY A 18 -7.15 2.79 13.20
CA GLY A 18 -7.37 3.68 12.08
C GLY A 18 -6.88 3.09 10.75
N LEU A 19 -7.16 3.83 9.68
CA LEU A 19 -6.81 3.47 8.31
C LEU A 19 -6.01 4.60 7.65
N LEU A 20 -4.95 4.24 6.94
CA LEU A 20 -4.16 5.14 6.11
C LEU A 20 -4.32 4.80 4.63
N GLY A 21 -4.73 5.79 3.84
CA GLY A 21 -4.74 5.69 2.38
C GLY A 21 -3.36 5.99 1.78
N LEU A 22 -2.79 5.03 1.06
CA LEU A 22 -1.56 5.20 0.30
C LEU A 22 -1.81 6.05 -0.95
N GLN A 23 -1.12 7.18 -1.04
CA GLN A 23 -1.29 8.13 -2.13
C GLN A 23 -0.49 7.72 -3.37
N LEU A 24 -1.13 7.76 -4.53
CA LEU A 24 -0.54 7.43 -5.83
C LEU A 24 0.06 8.65 -6.56
N ASP A 25 0.68 9.57 -5.80
CA ASP A 25 1.33 10.79 -6.31
C ASP A 25 2.85 10.58 -6.41
N GLU A 26 3.44 10.84 -7.59
CA GLU A 26 4.89 10.68 -7.82
C GLU A 26 5.75 11.45 -6.80
N ARG A 27 5.30 12.60 -6.33
CA ARG A 27 6.02 13.46 -5.38
C ARG A 27 6.07 12.87 -3.98
N ARG A 28 5.20 11.90 -3.67
CA ARG A 28 5.03 11.29 -2.35
C ARG A 28 5.39 9.81 -2.34
N VAL A 29 5.32 9.14 -3.50
CA VAL A 29 5.46 7.68 -3.57
C VAL A 29 6.90 7.21 -3.28
N GLY A 30 7.92 8.04 -3.51
CA GLY A 30 9.30 7.67 -3.25
C GLY A 30 10.31 8.81 -3.37
N SER A 31 11.53 8.55 -2.92
CA SER A 31 12.64 9.53 -3.00
C SER A 31 13.05 9.81 -4.46
N PRO A 32 13.70 10.96 -4.75
CA PRO A 32 14.19 11.27 -6.09
C PRO A 32 15.08 10.18 -6.70
N ALA A 33 15.86 9.47 -5.86
CA ALA A 33 16.68 8.35 -6.30
C ALA A 33 15.82 7.14 -6.74
N ALA A 34 14.77 6.81 -5.99
CA ALA A 34 13.84 5.74 -6.33
C ALA A 34 13.04 6.06 -7.61
N LEU A 35 12.56 7.29 -7.74
CA LEU A 35 11.85 7.78 -8.93
C LEU A 35 12.73 7.69 -10.19
N ARG A 36 13.99 8.10 -10.10
CA ARG A 36 14.94 7.98 -11.23
C ARG A 36 15.17 6.53 -11.65
N LYS A 37 15.22 5.60 -10.70
CA LYS A 37 15.34 4.16 -10.99
C LYS A 37 14.09 3.63 -11.71
N ALA A 38 12.90 4.08 -11.31
CA ALA A 38 11.65 3.67 -11.94
C ALA A 38 11.43 4.26 -13.35
N LYS A 39 11.92 5.48 -13.61
CA LYS A 39 11.74 6.20 -14.90
C LYS A 39 12.60 5.66 -16.06
N GLY A 40 13.58 4.78 -15.81
CA GLY A 40 14.55 4.31 -16.81
C GLY A 40 14.06 3.24 -17.81
N HIS A 41 12.77 2.92 -17.84
CA HIS A 41 12.25 1.78 -18.60
C HIS A 41 11.41 2.21 -19.81
N LEU A 42 11.62 1.54 -20.95
CA LEU A 42 10.89 1.79 -22.19
C LEU A 42 9.72 0.81 -22.41
N GLN A 43 9.77 -0.37 -21.80
CA GLN A 43 8.72 -1.39 -21.96
C GLN A 43 7.61 -1.15 -20.93
N ARG A 44 6.35 -1.01 -21.38
CA ARG A 44 5.18 -0.76 -20.50
C ARG A 44 5.14 -1.70 -19.29
N ARG A 45 5.32 -3.01 -19.51
CA ARG A 45 5.33 -4.00 -18.41
C ARG A 45 6.39 -3.70 -17.34
N LYS A 46 7.59 -3.27 -17.75
CA LYS A 46 8.66 -2.90 -16.82
C LYS A 46 8.34 -1.59 -16.11
N ILE A 47 7.79 -0.60 -16.81
CA ILE A 47 7.32 0.66 -16.21
C ILE A 47 6.33 0.31 -15.08
N LEU A 48 5.23 -0.38 -15.40
CA LEU A 48 4.21 -0.76 -14.42
C LEU A 48 4.79 -1.51 -13.22
N PHE A 49 5.61 -2.53 -13.46
CA PHE A 49 6.28 -3.28 -12.39
C PHE A 49 7.11 -2.39 -11.46
N HIS A 50 7.94 -1.49 -12.01
CA HIS A 50 8.82 -0.65 -11.20
C HIS A 50 8.06 0.45 -10.44
N TRP A 51 6.99 0.98 -11.02
CA TRP A 51 6.13 1.98 -10.36
C TRP A 51 5.26 1.36 -9.27
N ALA A 52 4.66 0.19 -9.49
CA ALA A 52 4.02 -0.59 -8.42
C ALA A 52 5.02 -0.93 -7.30
N GLY A 53 6.29 -1.12 -7.63
CA GLY A 53 7.35 -1.33 -6.64
C GLY A 53 7.56 -0.15 -5.69
N LEU A 54 7.28 1.10 -6.12
CA LEU A 54 7.34 2.26 -5.23
C LEU A 54 6.21 2.23 -4.20
N VAL A 55 5.00 1.88 -4.63
CA VAL A 55 3.85 1.67 -3.73
C VAL A 55 4.15 0.53 -2.76
N TRP A 56 4.67 -0.59 -3.27
CA TRP A 56 5.04 -1.74 -2.45
C TRP A 56 6.10 -1.40 -1.39
N ASN A 57 7.07 -0.54 -1.69
CA ASN A 57 8.07 -0.16 -0.70
C ASN A 57 7.46 0.54 0.52
N GLN A 58 6.37 1.30 0.33
CA GLN A 58 5.65 1.91 1.46
C GLN A 58 4.90 0.86 2.28
N VAL A 59 4.20 -0.04 1.59
CA VAL A 59 3.52 -1.19 2.21
C VAL A 59 4.51 -1.98 3.07
N ARG A 60 5.66 -2.33 2.49
CA ARG A 60 6.74 -3.05 3.17
C ARG A 60 7.27 -2.28 4.37
N HIS A 61 7.57 -1.00 4.23
CA HIS A 61 8.09 -0.16 5.32
C HIS A 61 7.14 -0.16 6.52
N VAL A 62 5.85 0.09 6.27
CA VAL A 62 4.81 0.07 7.31
C VAL A 62 4.71 -1.31 7.93
N ALA A 63 4.71 -2.38 7.13
CA ALA A 63 4.61 -3.73 7.65
C ALA A 63 5.77 -4.10 8.58
N GLU A 64 7.02 -3.80 8.17
CA GLU A 64 8.21 -4.04 8.99
C GLU A 64 8.28 -3.11 10.21
N LEU A 65 7.75 -1.89 10.14
CA LEU A 65 7.61 -1.00 11.30
C LEU A 65 6.62 -1.55 12.32
N LEU A 66 5.41 -1.91 11.88
CA LEU A 66 4.34 -2.41 12.75
C LEU A 66 4.73 -3.74 13.40
N ASP A 67 5.36 -4.65 12.64
CA ASP A 67 5.85 -5.92 13.16
C ASP A 67 6.88 -5.74 14.28
N ARG A 68 7.86 -4.85 14.09
CA ARG A 68 8.87 -4.52 15.12
C ARG A 68 8.26 -3.96 16.40
N GLU A 69 7.12 -3.29 16.28
CA GLU A 69 6.37 -2.70 17.39
C GLU A 69 5.30 -3.64 17.98
N GLY A 70 5.29 -4.92 17.57
CA GLY A 70 4.37 -5.91 18.13
C GLY A 70 2.94 -5.83 17.57
N LEU A 71 2.73 -5.13 16.45
CA LEU A 71 1.41 -4.86 15.87
C LEU A 71 1.15 -5.71 14.62
N PHE A 72 -0.14 -5.92 14.32
CA PHE A 72 -0.54 -6.53 13.07
C PHE A 72 -0.27 -5.58 11.90
N ALA A 73 0.55 -6.03 10.96
CA ALA A 73 1.12 -5.22 9.88
C ALA A 73 0.13 -4.88 8.76
N TRP A 74 -0.85 -5.76 8.54
CA TRP A 74 -1.63 -5.78 7.30
C TRP A 74 -3.02 -5.19 7.42
N GLY A 75 -3.39 -4.58 8.56
CA GLY A 75 -4.76 -4.14 8.86
C GLY A 75 -5.02 -2.63 8.74
N SER A 76 -4.00 -1.81 8.51
CA SER A 76 -4.12 -0.33 8.62
C SER A 76 -3.81 0.43 7.34
N LEU A 77 -3.52 -0.27 6.24
CA LEU A 77 -3.27 0.36 4.93
C LEU A 77 -4.41 0.09 3.97
N ALA A 78 -4.79 1.11 3.20
CA ALA A 78 -5.66 1.01 2.05
C ALA A 78 -5.10 1.81 0.88
N LEU A 79 -5.59 1.57 -0.32
CA LEU A 79 -5.27 2.37 -1.49
C LEU A 79 -6.02 3.71 -1.45
N GLY A 80 -5.29 4.83 -1.51
CA GLY A 80 -5.82 6.18 -1.59
C GLY A 80 -5.50 6.79 -2.96
N THR A 81 -6.19 6.33 -4.01
CA THR A 81 -5.84 6.67 -5.39
C THR A 81 -6.00 8.13 -5.75
N ASP A 82 -6.86 8.88 -5.06
CA ASP A 82 -7.16 10.30 -5.34
C ASP A 82 -7.35 10.61 -6.86
N PHE A 83 -7.94 9.67 -7.60
CA PHE A 83 -8.31 9.88 -9.00
C PHE A 83 -9.26 11.09 -9.10
N ASP A 84 -9.04 11.96 -10.08
CA ASP A 84 -9.64 13.29 -10.28
C ASP A 84 -9.07 14.44 -9.41
N GLY A 85 -8.23 14.15 -8.40
CA GLY A 85 -7.54 15.13 -7.55
C GLY A 85 -6.01 15.18 -7.69
N ILE A 86 -5.40 14.11 -8.22
CA ILE A 86 -3.94 14.01 -8.40
C ILE A 86 -3.41 14.94 -9.49
N VAL A 87 -2.33 15.66 -9.15
CA VAL A 87 -1.58 16.49 -10.10
C VAL A 87 -0.55 15.67 -10.89
N ASP A 88 0.16 14.72 -10.25
CA ASP A 88 1.19 13.87 -10.87
C ASP A 88 0.96 12.37 -10.57
N PRO A 89 0.18 11.63 -11.38
CA PRO A 89 -0.08 10.22 -11.15
C PRO A 89 1.17 9.38 -11.40
N ILE A 90 1.32 8.27 -10.65
CA ILE A 90 2.42 7.34 -10.89
C ILE A 90 2.39 6.79 -12.32
N ASN A 91 3.52 6.93 -13.03
CA ASN A 91 3.57 6.63 -14.46
C ASN A 91 3.11 5.19 -14.80
N GLY A 92 2.11 5.12 -15.66
CA GLY A 92 1.49 3.88 -16.12
C GLY A 92 0.16 3.55 -15.44
N TYR A 93 -0.19 4.24 -14.35
CA TYR A 93 -1.47 4.12 -13.65
C TYR A 93 -2.18 5.48 -13.64
N TRP A 94 -2.88 5.77 -14.73
CA TRP A 94 -3.40 7.12 -15.00
C TRP A 94 -4.85 7.22 -14.59
N THR A 95 -5.58 6.11 -14.68
CA THR A 95 -6.99 6.02 -14.37
C THR A 95 -7.28 4.73 -13.60
N HIS A 96 -8.54 4.58 -13.19
CA HIS A 96 -9.02 3.36 -12.56
C HIS A 96 -8.85 2.11 -13.46
N GLU A 97 -8.76 2.26 -14.79
CA GLU A 97 -8.57 1.13 -15.72
C GLU A 97 -7.28 0.34 -15.46
N GLU A 98 -6.27 0.97 -14.87
CA GLU A 98 -5.00 0.32 -14.55
C GLU A 98 -4.92 -0.26 -13.14
N LEU A 99 -5.96 -0.13 -12.31
CA LEU A 99 -6.00 -0.74 -10.97
C LEU A 99 -5.85 -2.27 -10.99
N PRO A 100 -6.45 -3.02 -11.94
CA PRO A 100 -6.19 -4.46 -12.05
C PRO A 100 -4.71 -4.75 -12.28
N ALA A 101 -4.06 -3.98 -13.18
CA ALA A 101 -2.62 -4.14 -13.42
C ALA A 101 -1.79 -3.76 -12.18
N LEU A 102 -2.23 -2.77 -11.39
CA LEU A 102 -1.56 -2.41 -10.14
C LEU A 102 -1.62 -3.58 -9.15
N SER A 103 -2.80 -4.18 -9.00
CA SER A 103 -3.03 -5.36 -8.18
C SER A 103 -2.11 -6.51 -8.59
N ASP A 104 -2.04 -6.83 -9.89
CA ASP A 104 -1.17 -7.90 -10.40
C ASP A 104 0.31 -7.67 -10.06
N PHE A 105 0.79 -6.43 -10.23
CA PHE A 105 2.19 -6.13 -9.94
C PHE A 105 2.48 -6.03 -8.43
N LEU A 106 1.52 -5.58 -7.61
CA LEU A 106 1.62 -5.65 -6.16
C LEU A 106 1.68 -7.11 -5.69
N LEU A 107 0.88 -8.00 -6.27
CA LEU A 107 0.94 -9.43 -6.01
C LEU A 107 2.31 -10.01 -6.34
N MET A 108 2.90 -9.63 -7.47
CA MET A 108 4.26 -10.03 -7.80
C MET A 108 5.29 -9.56 -6.76
N HIS A 109 5.17 -8.31 -6.27
CA HIS A 109 6.08 -7.78 -5.25
C HIS A 109 5.87 -8.43 -3.88
N ALA A 110 4.62 -8.68 -3.49
CA ALA A 110 4.27 -9.41 -2.27
C ALA A 110 4.83 -10.84 -2.30
N HIS A 111 4.63 -11.56 -3.41
CA HIS A 111 5.21 -12.88 -3.61
C HIS A 111 6.74 -12.84 -3.48
N ASN A 112 7.42 -11.92 -4.19
CA ASN A 112 8.86 -11.77 -4.12
C ASN A 112 9.37 -11.46 -2.70
N TYR A 113 8.60 -10.71 -1.91
CA TYR A 113 8.95 -10.40 -0.53
C TYR A 113 8.81 -11.62 0.39
N LEU A 114 7.75 -12.40 0.24
CA LEU A 114 7.49 -13.58 1.07
C LEU A 114 8.39 -14.78 0.72
N THR A 115 8.69 -14.98 -0.57
CA THR A 115 9.44 -16.15 -1.06
C THR A 115 10.90 -15.86 -1.40
N GLY A 116 11.28 -14.58 -1.41
CA GLY A 116 12.61 -14.14 -1.81
C GLY A 116 13.74 -14.64 -0.90
N PRO A 117 14.98 -14.66 -1.40
CA PRO A 117 16.15 -15.01 -0.60
C PRO A 117 16.26 -14.10 0.63
N GLY A 118 16.33 -14.70 1.82
CA GLY A 118 16.34 -13.98 3.11
C GLY A 118 14.96 -13.87 3.77
N GLY A 119 13.88 -14.15 3.04
CA GLY A 119 12.50 -14.08 3.54
C GLY A 119 12.07 -12.67 3.97
N PRO A 120 10.81 -12.52 4.43
CA PRO A 120 10.34 -11.25 4.95
C PRO A 120 11.02 -10.94 6.29
N ALA A 121 11.33 -9.66 6.54
CA ALA A 121 11.89 -9.19 7.81
C ALA A 121 10.84 -9.15 8.95
N LEU A 122 9.79 -9.96 8.83
CA LEU A 122 8.71 -10.09 9.80
C LEU A 122 9.03 -11.17 10.83
N THR A 123 8.79 -10.84 12.09
CA THR A 123 9.09 -11.68 13.25
C THR A 123 7.82 -12.24 13.89
N LEU A 124 6.69 -11.52 13.82
CA LEU A 124 5.44 -11.96 14.43
C LEU A 124 4.77 -13.06 13.58
N PRO A 125 4.36 -14.19 14.18
CA PRO A 125 3.66 -15.25 13.45
C PRO A 125 2.43 -14.75 12.71
N ALA A 126 1.62 -13.90 13.35
CA ALA A 126 0.41 -13.33 12.76
C ALA A 126 0.66 -12.53 11.47
N ASN A 127 1.84 -11.92 11.31
CA ASN A 127 2.21 -11.20 10.10
C ASN A 127 2.81 -12.12 9.04
N ARG A 128 3.52 -13.17 9.46
CA ARG A 128 4.22 -14.13 8.57
C ARG A 128 3.28 -15.13 7.89
N THR A 129 2.12 -15.39 8.48
CA THR A 129 1.17 -16.39 7.97
C THR A 129 0.19 -15.84 6.93
N VAL A 130 0.15 -14.52 6.73
CA VAL A 130 -0.73 -13.89 5.74
C VAL A 130 -0.14 -14.09 4.34
N GLY A 131 -0.93 -14.67 3.43
CA GLY A 131 -0.52 -14.93 2.06
C GLY A 131 -0.51 -13.67 1.19
N GLU A 132 0.24 -13.70 0.08
CA GLU A 132 0.38 -12.56 -0.83
C GLU A 132 -0.95 -12.04 -1.39
N GLU A 133 -1.90 -12.93 -1.71
CA GLU A 133 -3.22 -12.55 -2.20
C GLU A 133 -4.01 -11.79 -1.13
N GLU A 134 -3.97 -12.26 0.12
CA GLU A 134 -4.65 -11.59 1.23
C GLU A 134 -4.01 -10.24 1.54
N ILE A 135 -2.67 -10.14 1.52
CA ILE A 135 -1.98 -8.85 1.69
C ILE A 135 -2.45 -7.84 0.66
N VAL A 136 -2.50 -8.24 -0.62
CA VAL A 136 -2.91 -7.36 -1.71
C VAL A 136 -4.39 -6.99 -1.60
N SER A 137 -5.26 -7.96 -1.32
CA SER A 137 -6.71 -7.74 -1.15
C SER A 137 -7.00 -6.73 -0.03
N ARG A 138 -6.31 -6.87 1.11
CA ARG A 138 -6.38 -5.94 2.25
C ARG A 138 -6.04 -4.51 1.88
N ILE A 139 -4.96 -4.31 1.12
CA ILE A 139 -4.53 -2.99 0.67
C ILE A 139 -5.46 -2.42 -0.39
N MET A 140 -5.91 -3.26 -1.34
CA MET A 140 -6.74 -2.82 -2.45
C MET A 140 -8.17 -2.48 -2.01
N ALA A 141 -8.73 -3.18 -1.03
CA ALA A 141 -10.11 -2.98 -0.60
C ALA A 141 -10.44 -3.38 0.85
N ASP A 142 -10.00 -4.55 1.33
CA ASP A 142 -10.65 -5.16 2.51
C ASP A 142 -10.49 -4.31 3.77
N ASN A 143 -9.32 -3.73 4.01
CA ASN A 143 -9.11 -2.88 5.18
C ASN A 143 -10.01 -1.64 5.15
N ALA A 144 -10.24 -1.07 3.97
CA ALA A 144 -11.15 0.07 3.82
C ALA A 144 -12.60 -0.34 4.07
N LEU A 145 -13.01 -1.49 3.54
CA LEU A 145 -14.35 -2.02 3.78
C LEU A 145 -14.58 -2.37 5.25
N GLU A 146 -13.64 -3.06 5.89
CA GLU A 146 -13.67 -3.37 7.32
C GLU A 146 -13.76 -2.09 8.17
N PHE A 147 -12.96 -1.07 7.82
CA PHE A 147 -13.00 0.22 8.50
C PHE A 147 -14.36 0.91 8.35
N LEU A 148 -14.93 0.92 7.15
CA LEU A 148 -16.25 1.51 6.89
C LEU A 148 -17.35 0.77 7.64
N LEU A 149 -17.39 -0.56 7.58
CA LEU A 149 -18.38 -1.38 8.28
C LEU A 149 -18.34 -1.19 9.80
N LYS A 150 -17.16 -0.90 10.36
CA LYS A 150 -16.99 -0.64 11.79
C LYS A 150 -17.51 0.75 12.22
N HIS A 151 -17.44 1.75 11.35
CA HIS A 151 -17.68 3.15 11.73
C HIS A 151 -18.92 3.78 11.07
N LEU A 152 -19.45 3.21 10.00
CA LEU A 152 -20.73 3.63 9.44
C LEU A 152 -21.88 3.05 10.28
N PRO A 153 -22.86 3.86 10.69
CA PRO A 153 -24.03 3.36 11.41
C PRO A 153 -24.80 2.39 10.51
N ALA A 154 -25.19 1.25 11.07
CA ALA A 154 -26.09 0.31 10.40
C ALA A 154 -27.46 0.97 10.20
N GLY A 155 -27.73 1.42 8.97
CA GLY A 155 -29.03 1.96 8.57
C GLY A 155 -29.28 3.41 9.00
N ALA A 156 -29.00 4.36 8.10
CA ALA A 156 -29.93 5.48 7.97
C ALA A 156 -31.21 4.87 7.38
N ASP A 157 -32.21 4.67 8.23
CA ASP A 157 -33.57 4.32 7.79
C ASP A 157 -34.01 5.36 6.76
N PRO A 158 -34.48 4.98 5.54
CA PRO A 158 -35.03 5.95 4.62
C PRO A 158 -36.28 6.56 5.25
N ALA A 159 -36.14 7.81 5.72
CA ALA A 159 -37.26 8.65 6.13
C ALA A 159 -38.15 9.03 4.94
#